data_AF-A0A8B8C688-F1
#
_entry.id   AF-A0A8B8C688-F1
#
_cell.length_a   1.000
_cell.length_b   1.000
_cell.length_c   1.000
_cell.angle_alpha   90.00
_cell.angle_beta   90.00
_cell.angle_gamma   90.00
#
_symmetry.space_group_name_H-M   'P 1'
#
loop_
_entity.id
_entity.type
_entity.pdbx_description
1 polymer ?
#
loop_
_entity_poly.entity_id
_entity_poly.type
_entity_poly.pdbx_seq_one_letter_code
_entity_poly.pdbx_strand_id
1 'polypeptide(L)'
;MDTRNNVWIAVCKSGKVLLSLWNNEIGERSVGKVISIKPGYPIEECVQIFTDKNLPLLVCPTYIAKNRNGDICVSDVGAVVVTDAGGILRFRYQGTSRNSNFEPYGLCCDSNCNIIITDMKNDRIHVIDKDGGFLHFVRYEGIKMPRALSIDENDHVYVGEWNTTSIKVISR
;
A
#
# COMPACT_ATOMS: atom_id res chain seq x y z
N MET A 1 -11.32 0.82 22.53
CA MET A 1 -10.93 2.23 22.32
C MET A 1 -9.42 2.29 22.31
N ASP A 2 -8.85 2.39 21.12
CA ASP A 2 -7.45 2.81 20.92
C ASP A 2 -7.44 3.58 19.59
N THR A 3 -7.72 4.88 19.67
CA THR A 3 -7.76 5.79 18.53
C THR A 3 -6.35 6.26 18.21
N ARG A 4 -5.45 5.33 17.87
CA ARG A 4 -4.14 5.71 17.34
C ARG A 4 -4.36 6.27 15.94
N ASN A 5 -4.03 7.55 15.78
CA ASN A 5 -3.81 8.15 14.47
C ASN A 5 -2.76 7.30 13.72
N ASN A 6 -3.21 6.36 12.88
CA ASN A 6 -2.31 5.56 12.07
C ASN A 6 -1.89 6.42 10.87
N VAL A 7 -0.90 7.27 11.08
CA VAL A 7 -0.24 8.02 10.02
C VAL A 7 0.88 7.17 9.46
N TRP A 8 0.87 6.95 8.15
CA TRP A 8 1.93 6.25 7.46
C TRP A 8 2.65 7.20 6.51
N ILE A 9 3.97 7.08 6.49
CA ILE A 9 4.86 7.96 5.75
C ILE A 9 5.69 7.12 4.77
N ALA A 10 5.77 7.56 3.52
CA ALA A 10 6.77 7.06 2.58
C ALA A 10 7.54 8.22 1.97
N VAL A 11 8.85 8.05 1.77
CA VAL A 11 9.69 9.03 1.09
C VAL A 11 10.02 8.51 -0.30
N CYS A 12 9.69 9.31 -1.31
CA CYS A 12 10.02 9.02 -2.71
C CYS A 12 11.48 9.37 -3.02
N LYS A 13 12.09 8.69 -3.99
CA LYS A 13 13.44 9.02 -4.51
C LYS A 13 13.60 10.49 -4.95
N SER A 14 12.51 11.17 -5.28
CA SER A 14 12.48 12.60 -5.63
C SER A 14 12.57 13.55 -4.41
N GLY A 15 12.73 13.04 -3.19
CA GLY A 15 12.68 13.81 -1.95
C GLY A 15 11.28 14.26 -1.52
N LYS A 16 10.22 13.75 -2.18
CA LYS A 16 8.82 14.00 -1.80
C LYS A 16 8.40 13.04 -0.68
N VAL A 17 7.65 13.55 0.28
CA VAL A 17 7.07 12.78 1.39
C VAL A 17 5.59 12.53 1.10
N LEU A 18 5.19 11.27 1.05
CA LEU A 18 3.79 10.86 0.99
C LEU A 18 3.29 10.56 2.40
N LEU A 19 2.17 11.16 2.80
CA LEU A 19 1.52 10.91 4.07
C LEU A 19 0.12 10.34 3.85
N SER A 20 -0.18 9.25 4.54
CA SER A 20 -1.52 8.71 4.71
C SER A 20 -2.16 9.29 5.96
N LEU A 21 -3.36 9.87 5.83
CA LEU A 21 -4.14 10.48 6.90
C LEU A 21 -5.54 9.86 6.94
N TRP A 22 -6.12 9.70 8.13
CA TRP A 22 -7.48 9.18 8.34
C TRP A 22 -8.16 9.96 9.47
N ASN A 23 -9.47 10.17 9.38
CA ASN A 23 -10.26 10.92 10.35
C ASN A 23 -10.65 10.14 11.63
N ASN A 24 -10.24 8.88 11.77
CA ASN A 24 -10.60 7.97 12.86
C ASN A 24 -12.10 7.68 13.02
N GLU A 25 -12.93 8.00 12.02
CA GLU A 25 -14.35 7.65 12.05
C GLU A 25 -14.55 6.24 11.51
N ILE A 26 -15.36 5.42 12.20
CA ILE A 26 -15.66 4.04 11.79
C ILE A 26 -17.03 4.02 11.10
N GLY A 27 -17.12 3.36 9.94
CA GLY A 27 -18.36 3.22 9.16
C GLY A 27 -18.43 4.19 7.98
N GLU A 28 -19.64 4.62 7.61
CA GLU A 28 -19.90 5.42 6.40
C GLU A 28 -19.22 6.80 6.39
N ARG A 29 -18.73 7.26 7.55
CA ARG A 29 -18.03 8.54 7.70
C ARG A 29 -16.51 8.43 7.69
N SER A 30 -15.99 7.21 7.54
CA SER A 30 -14.55 6.95 7.47
C SER A 30 -13.96 7.54 6.19
N VAL A 31 -13.03 8.49 6.33
CA VAL A 31 -12.40 9.18 5.19
C VAL A 31 -10.88 9.22 5.35
N GLY A 32 -10.18 8.64 4.38
CA GLY A 32 -8.74 8.67 4.25
C GLY A 32 -8.26 9.65 3.17
N LYS A 33 -7.03 10.15 3.30
CA LYS A 33 -6.38 11.01 2.33
C LYS A 33 -4.89 10.71 2.24
N VAL A 34 -4.34 10.79 1.03
CA VAL A 34 -2.89 10.81 0.83
C VAL A 34 -2.46 12.21 0.36
N ILE A 35 -1.40 12.74 0.97
CA ILE A 35 -0.79 14.02 0.57
C ILE A 35 0.68 13.84 0.21
N SER A 36 1.12 14.49 -0.87
CA SER A 36 2.52 14.54 -1.28
C SER A 36 3.14 15.89 -0.94
N ILE A 37 3.98 15.95 0.09
CA ILE A 37 4.71 17.16 0.50
C ILE A 37 6.11 17.16 -0.11
N LYS A 38 6.57 18.32 -0.58
CA LYS A 38 8.00 18.55 -0.89
C LYS A 38 8.59 19.42 0.22
N PRO A 39 9.53 18.91 1.04
CA PRO A 39 10.15 19.70 2.09
C PRO A 39 10.73 21.01 1.54
N GLY A 40 10.43 22.14 2.20
CA GLY A 40 10.88 23.47 1.78
C GLY A 40 9.98 24.18 0.76
N TYR A 41 8.86 23.59 0.35
CA TYR A 41 7.86 24.20 -0.54
C TYR A 41 6.49 24.36 0.17
N PRO A 42 5.64 25.32 -0.24
CA PRO A 42 4.30 25.49 0.33
C PRO A 42 3.43 24.23 0.18
N ILE A 43 2.58 23.97 1.17
CA ILE A 43 1.67 22.81 1.20
C ILE A 43 0.66 22.85 0.03
N GLU A 44 0.40 24.03 -0.52
CA GLU A 44 -0.55 24.27 -1.62
C GLU A 44 -0.13 23.62 -2.95
N GLU A 45 1.16 23.27 -3.13
CA GLU A 45 1.66 22.53 -4.30
C GLU A 45 1.60 20.99 -4.11
N CYS A 46 0.99 20.52 -3.04
CA CYS A 46 0.92 19.09 -2.73
C CYS A 46 -0.12 18.37 -3.61
N VAL A 47 0.26 17.24 -4.21
CA VAL A 47 -0.72 16.32 -4.80
C VAL A 47 -1.53 15.73 -3.66
N GLN A 48 -2.84 15.89 -3.74
CA GLN A 48 -3.79 15.37 -2.77
C GLN A 48 -4.60 14.27 -3.45
N ILE A 49 -4.55 13.06 -2.91
CA ILE A 49 -5.40 11.95 -3.33
C ILE A 49 -6.48 11.82 -2.28
N PHE A 50 -7.70 12.23 -2.61
CA PHE A 50 -8.83 12.24 -1.67
C PHE A 50 -10.10 11.71 -2.31
N THR A 51 -10.33 11.91 -3.61
CA THR A 51 -11.59 11.53 -4.24
C THR A 51 -11.45 10.98 -5.66
N ASP A 52 -12.33 10.03 -6.01
CA ASP A 52 -12.69 9.72 -7.40
C ASP A 52 -14.16 10.10 -7.58
N LYS A 53 -14.46 10.93 -8.59
CA LYS A 53 -15.82 11.46 -8.85
C LYS A 53 -16.50 12.06 -7.62
N ASN A 54 -15.74 12.82 -6.82
CA ASN A 54 -16.20 13.45 -5.55
C ASN A 54 -16.56 12.47 -4.42
N LEU A 55 -16.24 11.18 -4.55
CA LEU A 55 -16.40 10.20 -3.48
C LEU A 55 -15.04 9.88 -2.84
N PRO A 56 -14.96 9.69 -1.51
CA PRO A 56 -13.73 9.29 -0.84
C PRO A 56 -13.07 8.09 -1.52
N LEU A 57 -11.82 8.24 -1.92
CA LEU A 57 -11.08 7.16 -2.56
C LEU A 57 -10.59 6.13 -1.53
N LEU A 58 -10.26 6.59 -0.33
CA LEU A 58 -9.63 5.81 0.72
C LEU A 58 -10.49 5.84 1.98
N VAL A 59 -10.53 4.71 2.70
CA VAL A 59 -11.29 4.56 3.95
C VAL A 59 -10.34 4.60 5.14
N CYS A 60 -9.45 3.63 5.28
CA CYS A 60 -8.40 3.54 6.31
C CYS A 60 -7.07 3.14 5.66
N PRO A 61 -6.39 4.08 4.98
CA PRO A 61 -5.15 3.79 4.26
C PRO A 61 -3.99 3.48 5.22
N THR A 62 -3.36 2.31 5.08
CA THR A 62 -2.35 1.78 6.01
C THR A 62 -0.93 1.72 5.47
N TYR A 63 -0.70 1.53 4.18
CA TYR A 63 0.66 1.56 3.63
C TYR A 63 0.63 2.25 2.29
N ILE A 64 1.76 2.85 1.94
CA ILE A 64 1.91 3.58 0.69
C ILE A 64 3.28 3.32 0.09
N ALA A 65 3.30 3.08 -1.22
CA ALA A 65 4.53 3.01 -2.00
C ALA A 65 4.33 3.75 -3.32
N LYS A 66 5.44 4.27 -3.84
CA LYS A 66 5.49 4.81 -5.19
C LYS A 66 6.13 3.77 -6.11
N ASN A 67 5.42 3.40 -7.15
CA ASN A 67 5.92 2.49 -8.18
C ASN A 67 6.85 3.23 -9.16
N ARG A 68 7.74 2.51 -9.85
CA ARG A 68 8.72 3.08 -10.80
C ARG A 68 8.06 3.74 -12.01
N ASN A 69 6.88 3.28 -12.40
CA ASN A 69 6.05 3.92 -13.43
C ASN A 69 5.40 5.24 -12.98
N GLY A 70 5.58 5.63 -11.71
CA GLY A 70 5.04 6.87 -11.14
C GLY A 70 3.73 6.71 -10.38
N ASP A 71 3.09 5.53 -10.45
CA ASP A 71 1.85 5.27 -9.71
C ASP A 71 2.06 5.33 -8.20
N ILE A 72 0.98 5.64 -7.51
CA ILE A 72 0.90 5.62 -6.05
C ILE A 72 0.01 4.44 -5.66
N CYS A 73 0.59 3.48 -4.95
CA CYS A 73 -0.08 2.28 -4.48
C CYS A 73 -0.35 2.43 -2.98
N VAL A 74 -1.60 2.22 -2.57
CA VAL A 74 -2.04 2.42 -1.19
C VAL A 74 -2.81 1.19 -0.72
N SER A 75 -2.39 0.58 0.39
CA SER A 75 -3.20 -0.42 1.07
C SER A 75 -4.31 0.27 1.85
N ASP A 76 -5.54 -0.20 1.68
CA ASP A 76 -6.75 0.31 2.31
C ASP A 76 -7.61 -0.87 2.81
N VAL A 77 -8.74 -0.59 3.46
CA VAL A 77 -9.65 -1.62 3.97
C VAL A 77 -10.13 -2.52 2.83
N GLY A 78 -9.66 -3.77 2.83
CA GLY A 78 -10.08 -4.79 1.87
C GLY A 78 -9.58 -4.61 0.44
N ALA A 79 -8.68 -3.65 0.18
CA ALA A 79 -8.19 -3.38 -1.17
C ALA A 79 -6.81 -2.73 -1.19
N VAL A 80 -6.07 -2.93 -2.28
CA VAL A 80 -5.01 -2.00 -2.68
C VAL A 80 -5.57 -1.07 -3.74
N VAL A 81 -5.48 0.23 -3.47
CA VAL A 81 -5.92 1.31 -4.35
C VAL A 81 -4.71 1.86 -5.07
N VAL A 82 -4.78 1.90 -6.40
CA VAL A 82 -3.67 2.40 -7.22
C VAL A 82 -4.13 3.61 -8.03
N THR A 83 -3.39 4.71 -7.91
CA THR A 83 -3.60 5.92 -8.70
C THR A 83 -2.40 6.20 -9.59
N ASP A 84 -2.59 7.00 -10.63
CA ASP A 84 -1.47 7.59 -11.34
C ASP A 84 -0.74 8.63 -10.46
N ALA A 85 0.32 9.24 -11.01
CA ALA A 85 1.11 10.26 -10.33
C ALA A 85 0.33 11.56 -10.04
N GLY A 86 -0.78 11.79 -10.75
CA GLY A 86 -1.68 12.93 -10.55
C GLY A 86 -2.77 12.66 -9.51
N GLY A 87 -2.88 11.43 -9.02
CA GLY A 87 -3.88 11.02 -8.04
C GLY A 87 -5.19 10.50 -8.63
N ILE A 88 -5.25 10.28 -9.95
CA ILE A 88 -6.43 9.70 -10.61
C ILE A 88 -6.44 8.20 -10.41
N LEU A 89 -7.59 7.65 -9.96
CA LEU A 89 -7.77 6.22 -9.76
C LEU A 89 -7.51 5.45 -11.06
N ARG A 90 -6.63 4.45 -10.99
CA ARG A 90 -6.41 3.47 -12.05
C ARG A 90 -7.20 2.18 -11.78
N PHE A 91 -7.02 1.57 -10.61
CA PHE A 91 -7.73 0.35 -10.24
C PHE A 91 -7.75 0.10 -8.73
N ARG A 92 -8.58 -0.88 -8.33
CA ARG A 92 -8.59 -1.48 -6.99
C ARG A 92 -8.33 -2.98 -7.10
N TYR A 93 -7.38 -3.48 -6.33
CA TYR A 93 -7.11 -4.91 -6.20
C TYR A 93 -7.70 -5.42 -4.88
N GLN A 94 -8.62 -6.38 -4.94
CA GLN A 94 -9.38 -6.88 -3.78
C GLN A 94 -9.07 -8.35 -3.47
N GLY A 95 -7.87 -8.80 -3.82
CA GLY A 95 -7.49 -10.22 -3.76
C GLY A 95 -7.95 -11.00 -4.98
N THR A 96 -7.69 -12.31 -4.98
CA THR A 96 -7.95 -13.20 -6.13
C THR A 96 -9.38 -13.72 -6.20
N SER A 97 -10.17 -13.56 -5.13
CA SER A 97 -11.57 -13.98 -5.11
C SER A 97 -12.43 -12.98 -4.35
N ARG A 98 -13.69 -12.82 -4.79
CA ARG A 98 -14.65 -11.87 -4.23
C ARG A 98 -14.95 -12.06 -2.73
N ASN A 99 -14.67 -13.24 -2.18
CA ASN A 99 -14.96 -13.60 -0.78
C ASN A 99 -13.69 -13.86 0.04
N SER A 100 -12.52 -13.47 -0.44
CA SER A 100 -11.23 -13.87 0.13
C SER A 100 -10.90 -13.27 1.51
N ASN A 101 -11.73 -12.40 2.09
CA ASN A 101 -11.38 -11.64 3.30
C ASN A 101 -9.96 -11.04 3.19
N PHE A 102 -9.63 -10.54 2.00
CA PHE A 102 -8.33 -9.98 1.68
C PHE A 102 -7.99 -8.83 2.62
N GLU A 103 -6.89 -8.95 3.37
CA GLU A 103 -6.49 -7.96 4.36
C GLU A 103 -5.09 -7.41 4.03
N PRO A 104 -5.02 -6.44 3.08
CA PRO A 104 -3.75 -5.89 2.65
C PRO A 104 -3.15 -4.98 3.72
N TYR A 105 -1.87 -5.20 4.02
CA TYR A 105 -1.06 -4.34 4.88
C TYR A 105 0.15 -3.80 4.10
N GLY A 106 1.34 -4.38 4.30
CA GLY A 106 2.56 -3.94 3.65
C GLY A 106 2.50 -4.13 2.14
N LEU A 107 2.99 -3.14 1.41
CA LEU A 107 3.20 -3.25 -0.03
C LEU A 107 4.53 -2.63 -0.46
N CYS A 108 5.10 -3.15 -1.55
CA CYS A 108 6.27 -2.60 -2.23
C CYS A 108 6.17 -2.87 -3.74
N CYS A 109 7.06 -2.28 -4.53
CA CYS A 109 7.07 -2.44 -5.98
C CYS A 109 8.46 -2.86 -6.46
N ASP A 110 8.50 -3.86 -7.33
CA ASP A 110 9.76 -4.39 -7.90
C ASP A 110 10.25 -3.58 -9.11
N SER A 111 11.43 -3.93 -9.62
CA SER A 111 12.03 -3.30 -10.79
C SER A 111 11.19 -3.40 -12.07
N ASN A 112 10.31 -4.39 -12.16
CA ASN A 112 9.37 -4.63 -13.27
C ASN A 112 8.02 -3.92 -13.09
N CYS A 113 7.90 -3.05 -12.09
CA CYS A 113 6.68 -2.36 -11.71
C CYS A 113 5.55 -3.28 -11.21
N ASN A 114 5.86 -4.52 -10.82
CA ASN A 114 4.89 -5.37 -10.14
C ASN A 114 4.68 -4.84 -8.73
N ILE A 115 3.47 -5.04 -8.21
CA ILE A 115 3.09 -4.64 -6.86
C ILE A 115 3.03 -5.92 -6.01
N ILE A 116 3.80 -5.94 -4.93
CA ILE A 116 3.92 -7.05 -4.00
C ILE A 116 3.20 -6.65 -2.73
N ILE A 117 2.25 -7.48 -2.26
CA ILE A 117 1.27 -7.10 -1.25
C ILE A 117 1.16 -8.21 -0.21
N THR A 118 1.26 -7.90 1.07
CA THR A 118 0.96 -8.85 2.14
C THR A 118 -0.53 -8.94 2.37
N ASP A 119 -1.07 -10.15 2.36
CA ASP A 119 -2.41 -10.47 2.87
C ASP A 119 -2.22 -11.11 4.25
N MET A 120 -2.35 -10.28 5.29
CA MET A 120 -1.97 -10.65 6.65
C MET A 120 -2.84 -11.80 7.18
N LYS A 121 -4.14 -11.77 6.90
CA LYS A 121 -5.11 -12.71 7.47
C LYS A 121 -5.01 -14.10 6.86
N ASN A 122 -4.61 -14.17 5.60
CA ASN A 122 -4.51 -15.42 4.85
C ASN A 122 -3.08 -15.95 4.76
N ASP A 123 -2.13 -15.35 5.50
CA ASP A 123 -0.72 -15.74 5.52
C ASP A 123 -0.08 -15.80 4.13
N ARG A 124 -0.42 -14.83 3.27
CA ARG A 124 -0.02 -14.81 1.85
C ARG A 124 0.69 -13.53 1.46
N ILE A 125 1.48 -13.64 0.40
CA ILE A 125 2.02 -12.49 -0.33
C ILE A 125 1.59 -12.61 -1.79
N HIS A 126 0.85 -11.62 -2.25
CA HIS A 126 0.37 -11.51 -3.62
C HIS A 126 1.40 -10.76 -4.46
N VAL A 127 1.55 -11.16 -5.72
CA VAL A 127 2.24 -10.39 -6.74
C VAL A 127 1.25 -10.10 -7.85
N ILE A 128 1.06 -8.81 -8.15
CA ILE A 128 0.21 -8.34 -9.25
C ILE A 128 1.05 -7.50 -10.20
N ASP A 129 0.66 -7.47 -11.47
CA ASP A 129 1.30 -6.59 -12.46
C ASP A 129 0.88 -5.12 -12.26
N LYS A 130 1.53 -4.24 -13.02
CA LYS A 130 1.30 -2.79 -13.02
C LYS A 130 -0.13 -2.35 -13.42
N ASP A 131 -0.91 -3.25 -14.00
CA ASP A 131 -2.27 -3.01 -14.49
C ASP A 131 -3.32 -3.71 -13.59
N GLY A 132 -2.89 -4.33 -12.50
CA GLY A 132 -3.75 -4.96 -11.49
C GLY A 132 -4.03 -6.44 -11.73
N GLY A 133 -3.42 -7.05 -12.75
CA GLY A 133 -3.53 -8.47 -13.05
C GLY A 133 -2.81 -9.32 -12.00
N PHE A 134 -3.48 -10.32 -11.44
CA PHE A 134 -2.83 -11.26 -10.52
C PHE A 134 -1.83 -12.13 -11.27
N LEU A 135 -0.58 -12.16 -10.78
CA LEU A 135 0.47 -13.00 -11.36
C LEU A 135 0.61 -14.31 -10.60
N HIS A 136 0.92 -14.25 -9.31
CA HIS A 136 1.09 -15.42 -8.47
C HIS A 136 1.16 -15.04 -6.97
N PHE A 137 1.13 -16.06 -6.12
CA PHE A 137 1.57 -15.93 -4.73
C PHE A 137 3.06 -16.21 -4.65
N VAL A 138 3.77 -15.47 -3.79
CA VAL A 138 5.14 -15.84 -3.43
C VAL A 138 5.11 -17.20 -2.76
N ARG A 139 5.93 -18.12 -3.24
CA ARG A 139 6.10 -19.45 -2.64
C ARG A 139 7.18 -19.37 -1.58
N TYR A 140 6.77 -19.26 -0.32
CA TYR A 140 7.68 -19.30 0.83
C TYR A 140 6.98 -19.98 1.99
N GLU A 141 7.57 -21.05 2.51
CA GLU A 141 6.95 -21.82 3.58
C GLU A 141 7.06 -21.11 4.94
N GLY A 142 5.98 -21.21 5.72
CA GLY A 142 5.94 -20.73 7.09
C GLY A 142 5.97 -19.20 7.21
N ILE A 143 5.47 -18.46 6.22
CA ILE A 143 5.04 -17.07 6.43
C ILE A 143 3.83 -17.08 7.37
N LYS A 144 3.82 -16.18 8.36
CA LYS A 144 2.75 -15.99 9.33
C LYS A 144 2.48 -14.51 9.53
N MET A 145 1.23 -14.10 9.34
CA MET A 145 0.76 -12.73 9.50
C MET A 145 1.72 -11.69 8.90
N PRO A 146 2.08 -11.81 7.61
CA PRO A 146 2.98 -10.87 6.97
C PRO A 146 2.36 -9.48 7.01
N ARG A 147 3.11 -8.47 7.47
CA ARG A 147 2.57 -7.13 7.75
C ARG A 147 3.34 -6.01 7.08
N ALA A 148 4.66 -6.11 7.01
CA ALA A 148 5.50 -5.06 6.42
C ALA A 148 6.35 -5.65 5.30
N LEU A 149 6.53 -4.87 4.23
CA LEU A 149 7.44 -5.19 3.15
C LEU A 149 8.43 -4.06 2.95
N SER A 150 9.66 -4.44 2.64
CA SER A 150 10.67 -3.56 2.05
C SER A 150 11.33 -4.30 0.89
N ILE A 151 11.90 -3.56 -0.05
CA ILE A 151 12.58 -4.14 -1.21
C ILE A 151 13.86 -3.37 -1.48
N ASP A 152 14.95 -4.10 -1.77
CA ASP A 152 16.23 -3.49 -2.14
C ASP A 152 16.36 -3.26 -3.66
N GLU A 153 17.52 -2.79 -4.09
CA GLU A 153 17.80 -2.48 -5.49
C GLU A 153 17.95 -3.73 -6.38
N ASN A 154 18.14 -4.91 -5.76
CA ASN A 154 18.27 -6.20 -6.43
C ASN A 154 16.95 -7.00 -6.42
N ASP A 155 15.83 -6.35 -6.07
CA ASP A 155 14.51 -6.97 -5.88
C ASP A 155 14.48 -8.05 -4.77
N HIS A 156 15.39 -8.01 -3.78
CA HIS A 156 15.21 -8.81 -2.58
C HIS A 156 14.11 -8.19 -1.72
N VAL A 157 13.10 -9.01 -1.39
CA VAL A 157 11.94 -8.59 -0.61
C VAL A 157 12.11 -9.03 0.84
N TYR A 158 12.07 -8.07 1.74
CA TYR A 158 12.15 -8.27 3.18
C TYR A 158 10.74 -8.24 3.76
N VAL A 159 10.38 -9.30 4.47
CA VAL A 159 9.05 -9.48 5.07
C VAL A 159 9.16 -9.40 6.58
N GLY A 160 8.48 -8.40 7.13
CA GLY A 160 8.19 -8.32 8.56
C GLY A 160 6.87 -9.01 8.87
N GLU A 161 6.89 -9.92 9.82
CA GLU A 161 5.72 -10.68 10.29
C GLU A 161 5.22 -10.12 11.63
N TRP A 162 3.90 -10.13 11.84
CA TRP A 162 3.37 -9.76 13.15
C TRP A 162 3.68 -10.86 14.17
N ASN A 163 4.25 -10.47 15.31
CA ASN A 163 4.42 -11.34 16.49
C ASN A 163 5.50 -12.40 16.31
N THR A 164 6.42 -12.19 15.38
CA THR A 164 7.65 -12.98 15.27
C THR A 164 8.85 -12.07 15.51
N THR A 165 10.00 -12.69 15.76
CA THR A 165 11.28 -11.99 15.99
C THR A 165 12.18 -11.98 14.76
N SER A 166 11.69 -12.51 13.62
CA SER A 166 12.47 -12.71 12.41
C SER A 166 11.97 -11.86 11.26
N ILE A 167 12.91 -11.37 10.46
CA ILE A 167 12.64 -10.84 9.12
C ILE A 167 12.96 -11.96 8.14
N LYS A 168 12.03 -12.26 7.23
CA LYS A 168 12.26 -13.22 6.14
C LYS A 168 12.75 -12.46 4.91
N VAL A 169 13.68 -13.05 4.17
CA VAL A 169 14.17 -12.50 2.91
C VAL A 169 13.76 -13.42 1.77
N ILE A 170 13.02 -12.89 0.82
CA ILE A 170 12.63 -13.57 -0.40
C ILE A 170 13.49 -12.99 -1.51
N SER A 171 14.35 -13.84 -2.06
CA SER A 171 15.14 -13.52 -3.25
C SER A 171 14.49 -14.20 -4.45
N ARG A 172 14.61 -13.59 -5.64
CA ARG A 172 14.21 -14.23 -6.89
C ARG A 172 15.16 -15.36 -7.28
#